data_AF-A0A2E9V7R8-F1
#
_entry.id   AF-A0A2E9V7R8-F1
#
_cell.length_a   1.000
_cell.length_b   1.000
_cell.length_c   1.000
_cell.angle_alpha   90.00
_cell.angle_beta   90.00
_cell.angle_gamma   90.00
#
_symmetry.space_group_name_H-M   'P 1'
#
loop_
_entity.id
_entity.type
_entity.pdbx_description
1 polymer ?
#
loop_
_entity_poly.entity_id
_entity_poly.type
_entity_poly.pdbx_seq_one_letter_code
_entity_poly.pdbx_strand_id
1 'polypeptide(L)'
;MGLLILIYILIYFAPLIVGWAFMGLQKKIKFVHNESGINNNGFIGYSWTYFFFGFFVPIFRGEIGIGVLHLLLSLVTFGIFQLIMPFLYNKQYSTRLLTNGWKLNDNEMLNNLAKTKLNLN
;
A
#
# COMPACT_ATOMS: atom_id res chain seq x y z
N MET A 1 -29.58 7.79 18.17
CA MET A 1 -28.14 7.55 18.45
C MET A 1 -27.57 6.39 17.64
N GLY A 2 -28.12 5.16 17.73
CA GLY A 2 -27.57 3.99 17.02
C GLY A 2 -27.48 4.10 15.49
N LEU A 3 -28.50 4.67 14.84
CA LEU A 3 -28.51 4.84 13.37
C LEU A 3 -27.41 5.78 12.87
N LEU A 4 -27.15 6.89 13.57
CA LEU A 4 -26.10 7.85 13.19
C LEU A 4 -24.71 7.21 13.30
N ILE A 5 -24.45 6.47 14.37
CA ILE A 5 -23.19 5.73 14.57
C ILE A 5 -23.00 4.73 13.44
N LEU A 6 -24.05 3.98 13.07
CA LEU A 6 -24.00 3.04 11.95
C LEU A 6 -23.65 3.74 10.62
N ILE A 7 -24.24 4.91 10.34
CA ILE A 7 -23.93 5.68 9.13
C ILE A 7 -22.45 6.10 9.11
N TYR A 8 -21.89 6.60 10.22
CA TYR A 8 -20.48 6.97 10.28
C TYR A 8 -19.55 5.78 10.07
N ILE A 9 -19.89 4.62 10.64
CA ILE A 9 -19.14 3.38 10.42
C ILE A 9 -19.17 3.01 8.93
N LEU A 10 -20.35 3.02 8.30
CA LEU A 10 -20.48 2.68 6.88
C LEU A 10 -19.69 3.63 5.99
N ILE A 11 -19.73 4.93 6.27
CA ILE A 11 -18.95 5.94 5.54
C ILE A 11 -17.45 5.68 5.71
N TYR A 12 -17.00 5.41 6.93
CA TYR A 12 -15.60 5.12 7.21
C TYR A 12 -15.09 3.88 6.47
N PHE A 13 -15.89 2.81 6.39
CA PHE A 13 -15.52 1.56 5.70
C PHE A 13 -15.78 1.59 4.19
N ALA A 14 -16.51 2.57 3.65
CA ALA A 14 -16.78 2.65 2.21
C ALA A 14 -15.50 2.68 1.35
N PRO A 15 -14.43 3.45 1.67
CA PRO A 15 -13.16 3.40 0.95
C PRO A 15 -12.51 2.01 0.90
N LEU A 16 -12.69 1.18 1.93
CA LEU A 16 -12.16 -0.19 1.94
C LEU A 16 -12.87 -1.06 0.91
N ILE A 17 -14.20 -0.99 0.86
CA ILE A 17 -15.03 -1.75 -0.08
C ILE A 17 -14.77 -1.30 -1.52
N VAL A 18 -14.77 0.01 -1.75
CA VAL A 18 -14.45 0.61 -3.05
C VAL A 18 -13.03 0.22 -3.48
N GLY A 19 -12.07 0.33 -2.57
CA GLY A 19 -10.69 -0.07 -2.80
C GLY A 19 -10.54 -1.51 -3.28
N TRP A 20 -11.20 -2.45 -2.59
CA TRP A 20 -11.21 -3.85 -2.99
C TRP A 20 -11.88 -4.10 -4.33
N ALA A 21 -13.02 -3.46 -4.60
CA ALA A 21 -13.75 -3.62 -5.85
C ALA A 21 -12.93 -3.15 -7.07
N PHE A 22 -12.26 -2.00 -6.97
CA PHE A 22 -11.53 -1.42 -8.11
C PHE A 22 -10.10 -1.92 -8.26
N MET A 23 -9.37 -2.13 -7.15
CA MET A 23 -7.94 -2.44 -7.20
C MET A 23 -7.63 -3.92 -6.96
N GLY A 24 -8.56 -4.66 -6.37
CA GLY A 24 -8.37 -5.99 -5.83
C GLY A 24 -7.72 -5.98 -4.44
N LEU A 25 -7.74 -7.14 -3.78
CA LEU A 25 -7.12 -7.35 -2.47
C LEU A 25 -5.61 -7.15 -2.53
N GLN A 26 -5.02 -6.75 -1.39
CA GLN A 26 -3.57 -6.68 -1.24
C GLN A 26 -2.93 -8.04 -1.52
N LYS A 27 -2.04 -8.11 -2.50
CA LYS A 27 -1.20 -9.29 -2.75
C LYS A 27 0.26 -8.99 -2.48
N LYS A 28 0.92 -9.95 -1.85
CA LYS A 28 2.36 -9.94 -1.58
C LYS A 28 3.11 -10.45 -2.81
N ILE A 29 4.22 -9.80 -3.14
CA ILE A 29 5.10 -10.15 -4.27
C ILE A 29 6.54 -10.22 -3.76
N LYS A 30 7.27 -11.26 -4.11
CA LYS A 30 8.69 -11.40 -3.75
C LYS A 30 9.59 -10.54 -4.63
N PHE A 31 10.55 -9.89 -3.99
CA PHE A 31 11.61 -9.11 -4.61
C PHE A 31 12.96 -9.64 -4.15
N VAL A 32 13.99 -9.47 -4.98
CA VAL A 32 15.39 -9.73 -4.64
C VAL A 32 16.22 -8.51 -5.00
N HIS A 33 17.17 -8.15 -4.14
CA HIS A 33 18.10 -7.05 -4.42
C HIS A 33 19.19 -7.54 -5.39
N ASN A 34 19.48 -6.74 -6.43
CA ASN A 34 20.36 -7.15 -7.52
C ASN A 34 21.80 -7.41 -7.07
N GLU A 35 22.33 -6.61 -6.15
CA GLU A 35 23.73 -6.69 -5.72
C GLU A 35 23.93 -7.63 -4.53
N SER A 36 23.01 -7.60 -3.56
CA SER A 36 23.19 -8.33 -2.30
C SER A 36 22.52 -9.69 -2.29
N GLY A 37 21.62 -9.98 -3.24
CA GLY A 37 20.83 -11.22 -3.25
C GLY A 37 19.81 -11.33 -2.11
N ILE A 38 19.62 -10.27 -1.31
CA ILE A 38 18.67 -10.26 -0.19
C ILE A 38 17.25 -10.29 -0.72
N ASN A 39 16.39 -11.09 -0.09
CA ASN A 39 14.96 -11.14 -0.40
C ASN A 39 14.18 -10.09 0.40
N ASN A 40 13.18 -9.48 -0.24
CA ASN A 40 12.22 -8.59 0.41
C ASN A 40 10.84 -8.78 -0.24
N ASN A 41 9.84 -8.13 0.35
CA ASN A 41 8.45 -8.26 -0.02
C ASN A 41 7.91 -6.90 -0.48
N GLY A 42 7.36 -6.89 -1.70
CA GLY A 42 6.51 -5.82 -2.23
C GLY A 42 5.04 -6.18 -2.12
N PHE A 43 4.19 -5.20 -2.43
CA PHE A 43 2.74 -5.35 -2.40
C PHE A 43 2.05 -4.65 -3.57
N ILE A 44 0.94 -5.21 -4.01
CA ILE A 44 0.08 -4.66 -5.07
C ILE A 44 -1.39 -4.75 -4.66
N GLY A 45 -2.27 -4.04 -5.37
CA GLY A 45 -3.68 -3.93 -5.00
C GLY A 45 -3.92 -2.95 -3.86
N TYR A 46 -5.15 -2.86 -3.37
CA TYR A 46 -5.54 -1.93 -2.32
C TYR A 46 -4.82 -2.23 -1.00
N SER A 47 -4.27 -1.21 -0.35
CA SER A 47 -3.54 -1.38 0.92
C SER A 47 -4.46 -1.35 2.12
N TRP A 48 -5.13 -2.47 2.40
CA TRP A 48 -5.94 -2.61 3.62
C TRP A 48 -5.09 -2.42 4.88
N THR A 49 -3.81 -2.82 4.84
CA THR A 49 -2.88 -2.55 5.95
C THR A 49 -2.71 -1.06 6.21
N TYR A 50 -2.55 -0.25 5.16
CA TYR A 50 -2.47 1.20 5.31
C TYR A 50 -3.80 1.79 5.81
N PHE A 51 -4.94 1.28 5.35
CA PHE A 51 -6.24 1.79 5.76
C PHE A 51 -6.45 1.72 7.29
N PHE A 52 -6.01 0.64 7.95
CA PHE A 52 -6.14 0.50 9.41
C PHE A 52 -4.98 1.10 10.22
N PHE A 53 -3.75 1.08 9.69
CA PHE A 53 -2.55 1.43 10.46
C PHE A 53 -1.86 2.72 9.98
N GLY A 54 -2.34 3.34 8.90
CA GLY A 54 -1.85 4.62 8.39
C GLY A 54 -0.33 4.68 8.22
N PHE A 55 0.26 5.74 8.78
CA PHE A 55 1.69 6.03 8.69
C PHE A 55 2.59 5.01 9.40
N PHE A 56 2.05 4.11 10.24
CA PHE A 56 2.85 3.02 10.83
C PHE A 56 3.28 2.00 9.78
N VAL A 57 2.52 1.83 8.69
CA VAL A 57 2.84 0.84 7.66
C VAL A 57 4.18 1.10 6.96
N PRO A 58 4.49 2.31 6.44
CA PRO A 58 5.83 2.59 5.93
C PRO A 58 6.94 2.40 6.95
N ILE A 59 6.73 2.75 8.23
CA ILE A 59 7.72 2.52 9.28
C ILE A 59 8.03 1.02 9.42
N PHE A 60 7.01 0.17 9.52
CA PHE A 60 7.20 -1.28 9.62
C PHE A 60 7.74 -1.93 8.35
N ARG A 61 7.63 -1.27 7.19
CA ARG A 61 8.24 -1.69 5.93
C ARG A 61 9.66 -1.14 5.73
N GLY A 62 10.24 -0.47 6.73
CA GLY A 62 11.59 0.08 6.68
C GLY A 62 11.71 1.46 6.02
N GLU A 63 10.59 2.12 5.72
CA GLU A 63 10.53 3.44 5.10
C GLU A 63 10.25 4.55 6.14
N ILE A 64 11.13 4.69 7.14
CA ILE A 64 10.92 5.61 8.28
C ILE A 64 10.65 7.05 7.81
N GLY A 65 11.44 7.57 6.87
CA GLY A 65 11.26 8.93 6.35
C GLY A 65 9.88 9.15 5.68
N ILE A 66 9.39 8.15 4.93
CA ILE A 66 8.07 8.20 4.32
C ILE A 66 6.97 8.10 5.38
N GLY A 67 7.18 7.31 6.43
CA GLY A 67 6.28 7.25 7.57
C GLY A 67 6.13 8.58 8.30
N VAL A 68 7.24 9.28 8.57
CA VAL A 68 7.20 10.62 9.18
C VAL A 68 6.49 11.62 8.25
N LEU A 69 6.76 11.59 6.95
CA LEU A 69 6.05 12.42 5.97
C LEU A 69 4.54 12.16 5.99
N HIS A 70 4.13 10.89 5.99
CA HIS A 70 2.74 10.50 6.03
C HIS A 70 2.04 10.90 7.33
N LEU A 71 2.75 10.86 8.47
CA LEU A 71 2.25 11.38 9.73
C LEU A 71 1.96 12.88 9.63
N LEU A 72 2.92 13.67 9.15
CA LEU A 72 2.74 15.12 8.98
C LEU A 72 1.57 15.44 8.05
N LEU A 73 1.47 14.76 6.90
CA LEU A 73 0.35 14.94 5.97
C LEU A 73 -0.99 14.51 6.58
N SER A 74 -1.01 13.45 7.38
CA SER A 74 -2.21 13.04 8.11
C SER A 74 -2.67 14.09 9.11
N LEU A 75 -1.75 14.74 9.82
CA LEU A 75 -2.07 15.81 10.77
C LEU A 75 -2.60 17.06 10.06
N VAL A 76 -1.92 17.52 9.00
CA VAL A 76 -2.30 18.73 8.25
C VAL A 76 -3.64 18.56 7.54
N THR A 77 -3.97 17.34 7.11
CA THR A 77 -5.23 17.02 6.42
C THR A 77 -6.33 16.52 7.36
N PHE A 78 -6.12 16.58 8.68
CA PHE A 78 -7.06 16.06 9.68
C PHE A 78 -7.53 14.62 9.41
N GLY A 79 -6.60 13.75 8.98
CA GLY A 79 -6.84 12.33 8.73
C GLY A 79 -7.33 11.98 7.32
N ILE A 80 -7.71 12.96 6.49
CA ILE A 80 -8.19 12.69 5.11
C ILE A 80 -7.12 11.98 4.28
N PHE A 81 -5.85 12.35 4.44
CA PHE A 81 -4.73 11.68 3.78
C PHE A 81 -4.69 10.16 4.05
N GLN A 82 -5.11 9.72 5.25
CA GLN A 82 -5.12 8.29 5.59
C GLN A 82 -6.20 7.50 4.84
N LEU A 83 -7.27 8.15 4.38
CA LEU A 83 -8.33 7.51 3.59
C LEU A 83 -7.93 7.36 2.11
N ILE A 84 -7.09 8.25 1.60
CA ILE A 84 -6.64 8.28 0.20
C ILE A 84 -5.44 7.36 -0.01
N MET A 85 -4.47 7.38 0.91
CA MET A 85 -3.23 6.63 0.74
C MET A 85 -3.34 5.11 0.57
N PRO A 86 -4.34 4.40 1.12
CA PRO A 86 -4.55 2.97 0.84
C PRO A 86 -4.63 2.62 -0.66
N PHE A 87 -5.13 3.55 -1.48
CA PHE A 87 -5.22 3.39 -2.93
C PHE A 87 -3.86 3.54 -3.63
N LEU A 88 -2.90 4.21 -3.01
CA LEU A 88 -1.63 4.58 -3.65
C LEU A 88 -0.45 3.82 -3.07
N TYR A 89 -0.47 3.54 -1.77
CA TYR A 89 0.72 3.21 -0.99
C TYR A 89 1.40 1.92 -1.45
N ASN A 90 0.66 0.85 -1.71
CA ASN A 90 1.26 -0.41 -2.18
C ASN A 90 2.00 -0.25 -3.51
N LYS A 91 1.40 0.49 -4.46
CA LYS A 91 2.04 0.79 -5.75
C LYS A 91 3.30 1.61 -5.53
N GLN A 92 3.21 2.70 -4.77
CA GLN A 92 4.35 3.57 -4.50
C GLN A 92 5.50 2.83 -3.80
N TYR A 93 5.20 2.01 -2.79
CA TYR A 93 6.19 1.18 -2.08
C TYR A 93 6.90 0.22 -3.03
N SER A 94 6.15 -0.55 -3.82
CA SER A 94 6.74 -1.51 -4.76
C SER A 94 7.50 -0.84 -5.91
N THR A 95 7.04 0.33 -6.38
CA THR A 95 7.79 1.12 -7.36
C THR A 95 9.11 1.62 -6.78
N ARG A 96 9.14 2.08 -5.52
CA ARG A 96 10.39 2.48 -4.86
C ARG A 96 11.37 1.33 -4.68
N LEU A 97 10.89 0.12 -4.40
CA LEU A 97 11.75 -1.06 -4.42
C LEU A 97 12.40 -1.23 -5.81
N LEU A 98 11.62 -1.17 -6.89
CA LEU A 98 12.14 -1.30 -8.26
C LEU A 98 13.19 -0.23 -8.60
N THR A 99 13.00 1.02 -8.16
CA THR A 99 13.97 2.10 -8.39
C THR A 99 15.21 2.00 -7.50
N ASN A 100 15.15 1.24 -6.41
CA ASN A 100 16.23 1.09 -5.42
C ASN A 100 16.99 -0.25 -5.59
N GLY A 101 17.13 -0.74 -6.81
CA GLY A 101 17.96 -1.92 -7.10
C GLY A 101 17.30 -3.28 -6.83
N TRP A 102 15.99 -3.31 -6.57
CA TRP A 102 15.25 -4.56 -6.42
C TRP A 102 14.63 -5.01 -7.74
N LYS A 103 14.54 -6.33 -7.95
CA LYS A 103 13.80 -6.94 -9.07
C LYS A 103 12.76 -7.93 -8.56
N LEU A 104 11.73 -8.15 -9.37
CA LEU A 104 10.72 -9.19 -9.13
C LEU A 104 11.39 -10.58 -9.11
N ASN A 105 11.04 -11.40 -8.12
CA ASN A 105 11.60 -12.73 -7.91
C ASN A 105 10.54 -13.73 -7.38
N ASP A 106 9.29 -13.58 -7.82
CA ASP A 106 8.21 -14.51 -7.50
C ASP A 106 7.95 -15.47 -8.67
N ASN A 107 6.92 -16.30 -8.56
CA ASN A 107 6.46 -17.11 -9.70
C ASN A 107 6.02 -16.23 -10.88
N GLU A 108 6.05 -16.82 -12.08
CA GLU A 108 5.78 -16.12 -13.34
C GLU A 108 4.40 -15.42 -13.34
N MET A 109 3.36 -16.09 -12.86
CA MET A 109 2.01 -15.52 -12.78
C MET A 109 1.98 -14.25 -11.90
N LEU A 110 2.59 -14.29 -10.72
CA LEU A 110 2.64 -13.14 -9.81
C LEU A 110 3.53 -12.02 -10.35
N ASN A 111 4.65 -12.35 -10.99
CA ASN A 111 5.52 -11.36 -11.61
C ASN A 111 4.79 -10.63 -12.76
N ASN A 112 4.09 -11.36 -13.62
CA ASN A 112 3.31 -10.77 -14.71
C ASN A 112 2.18 -9.88 -14.18
N LEU A 113 1.48 -10.35 -13.13
CA LEU A 113 0.44 -9.56 -12.47
C LEU A 113 1.02 -8.29 -11.83
N ALA A 114 2.19 -8.37 -11.19
CA ALA A 114 2.89 -7.22 -10.64
C ALA A 114 3.31 -6.23 -11.74
N LYS A 115 3.84 -6.71 -12.87
CA LYS A 115 4.18 -5.86 -14.03
C LYS A 115 2.96 -5.07 -14.52
N THR A 116 1.82 -5.73 -14.70
CA THR A 116 0.56 -5.06 -15.10
C THR A 116 0.12 -4.01 -14.07
N LYS A 117 0.12 -4.35 -12.77
CA LYS A 117 -0.37 -3.43 -11.71
C LYS A 117 0.58 -2.27 -11.43
N LEU A 118 1.88 -2.45 -11.66
CA LEU A 118 2.92 -1.45 -11.43
C LEU A 118 3.25 -0.64 -12.69
N ASN A 119 2.61 -0.94 -13.83
CA ASN A 119 2.88 -0.33 -15.14
C ASN A 119 4.35 -0.50 -15.58
N LEU A 120 4.87 -1.73 -15.48
CA LEU A 120 6.18 -2.10 -15.99
C LEU A 120 6.03 -2.61 -17.42
N ASN A 121 6.83 -2.08 -18.33
CA ASN A 121 6.92 -2.52 -19.73
C ASN A 121 7.79 -3.76 -19.87
#